data_AF-A0A939YFL4-F1
#
_entry.id   AF-A0A939YFL4-F1
#
_cell.length_a   1.000
_cell.length_b   1.000
_cell.length_c   1.000
_cell.angle_alpha   90.00
_cell.angle_beta   90.00
_cell.angle_gamma   90.00
#
_symmetry.space_group_name_H-M   'P 1'
#
loop_
_entity.id
_entity.type
_entity.pdbx_description
1 polymer ?
#
loop_
_entity_poly.entity_id
_entity_poly.type
_entity_poly.pdbx_seq_one_letter_code
_entity_poly.pdbx_strand_id
1 'polypeptide(L)'
;MKEILRTIYEGTAEYYGTAGFLVLEVFAGLLLMLIDRKKYSRIIIPSVIILIIVVNPISYKLLLYKTRLWRLFWMVPLVYIMLLAFMELLKKTDEFWKKLLITAGLILLLTIFGDNTYLNSGEGRADSVYKLPNGVIEVSDIMLEKDKSPRCVLGGDLLTAIRLYSGDIEPMYGRNAENYMDKASEYEKRIFKEMESETPNYTYVLSSARRLGYNFIVNTEDKPIDTETERLYGYSLLDNTNGYNIYYNPSIPEEMTKDYEWNSNGTGWYCMDKDGNRLKSTTCEIDGVWYYFNRNGYLIESVDSEEAKNLTEDDVIITQIGVDDSDSPSMCYTIDDMKGHFIIVDGGSEEGYKKIYDEIKLYGRHVDAWILTHPHEDHTGAFNYIYKTFVKEASEGKNDYHKVKIDKIYAVDIDRDYFHKVARKWDDAETFDKFYDLMENEDKVEYVKRGETYKAGDLDFKVYNTFTDESYDIKTGSLPNASCMVFELFGKDQSMLFLGDLEQENADLIEELYGDELKADVVQAAHHGQNLYTDIYDLIDASTVFVDAPEYLRYEISGTHTAYEHIKYFKQHMKVKTYETAPNSIVLR
;
A
#
# COMPACT_ATOMS: atom_id res chain seq x y z
N MET A 1 8.06 16.76 -20.97
CA MET A 1 9.29 16.85 -21.82
C MET A 1 10.56 16.94 -20.99
N LYS A 2 10.62 17.79 -19.95
CA LYS A 2 11.75 17.81 -19.00
C LYS A 2 12.01 16.46 -18.34
N GLU A 3 10.96 15.80 -17.87
CA GLU A 3 11.06 14.46 -17.25
C GLU A 3 11.58 13.39 -18.22
N ILE A 4 11.09 13.36 -19.46
CA ILE A 4 11.61 12.46 -20.51
C ILE A 4 13.11 12.69 -20.76
N LEU A 5 13.55 13.94 -20.83
CA LEU A 5 14.97 14.27 -21.02
C LEU A 5 15.81 13.84 -19.81
N ARG A 6 15.27 14.00 -18.60
CA ARG A 6 15.90 13.53 -17.36
C ARG A 6 16.06 12.01 -17.38
N THR A 7 15.01 11.26 -17.69
CA THR A 7 15.08 9.79 -17.74
C THR A 7 16.01 9.28 -18.83
N ILE A 8 16.05 9.93 -20.01
CA ILE A 8 17.02 9.59 -21.06
C ILE A 8 18.45 9.82 -20.55
N TYR A 9 18.69 10.94 -19.86
CA TYR A 9 19.99 11.26 -19.29
C TYR A 9 20.41 10.25 -18.22
N GLU A 10 19.54 10.00 -17.23
CA GLU A 10 19.76 9.04 -16.15
C GLU A 10 19.99 7.63 -16.69
N GLY A 11 19.14 7.14 -17.61
CA GLY A 11 19.32 5.82 -18.22
C GLY A 11 20.57 5.70 -19.10
N THR A 12 21.01 6.79 -19.74
CA THR A 12 22.30 6.82 -20.45
C THR A 12 23.46 6.78 -19.47
N ALA A 13 23.37 7.52 -18.37
CA ALA A 13 24.38 7.52 -17.31
C ALA A 13 24.47 6.14 -16.62
N GLU A 14 23.35 5.52 -16.27
CA GLU A 14 23.32 4.16 -15.72
C GLU A 14 23.98 3.14 -16.66
N TYR A 15 23.70 3.22 -17.97
CA TYR A 15 24.26 2.28 -18.93
C TYR A 15 25.77 2.45 -19.16
N TYR A 16 26.24 3.69 -19.29
CA TYR A 16 27.65 3.98 -19.54
C TYR A 16 28.48 4.14 -18.25
N GLY A 17 27.84 4.09 -17.08
CA GLY A 17 28.45 4.44 -15.79
C GLY A 17 28.86 5.91 -15.75
N THR A 18 30.17 6.18 -15.61
CA THR A 18 30.66 7.53 -15.84
C THR A 18 30.54 7.86 -17.34
N ALA A 19 30.08 9.06 -17.70
CA ALA A 19 29.97 9.50 -19.10
C ALA A 19 31.30 9.42 -19.90
N GLY A 20 32.42 9.09 -19.24
CA GLY A 20 33.73 8.89 -19.82
C GLY A 20 33.81 7.76 -20.87
N PHE A 21 33.09 6.64 -20.72
CA PHE A 21 33.10 5.60 -21.75
C PHE A 21 32.49 6.05 -23.06
N LEU A 22 31.37 6.77 -23.00
CA LEU A 22 30.73 7.37 -24.17
C LEU A 22 31.68 8.38 -24.84
N VAL A 23 32.40 9.18 -24.05
CA VAL A 23 33.40 10.12 -24.57
C VAL A 23 34.54 9.37 -25.28
N LEU A 24 35.11 8.34 -24.66
CA LEU A 24 36.15 7.50 -25.26
C LEU A 24 35.69 6.86 -26.56
N GLU A 25 34.44 6.40 -26.62
CA GLU A 25 33.83 5.83 -27.81
C GLU A 25 33.76 6.84 -28.95
N VAL A 26 33.26 8.06 -28.69
CA VAL A 26 33.18 9.12 -29.69
C VAL A 26 34.57 9.45 -30.22
N PHE A 27 35.58 9.56 -29.34
CA PHE A 27 36.96 9.77 -29.76
C PHE A 27 37.51 8.61 -30.58
N ALA A 28 37.28 7.36 -30.18
CA ALA A 28 37.70 6.17 -30.91
C ALA A 28 37.05 6.10 -32.31
N GLY A 29 35.76 6.40 -32.41
CA GLY A 29 35.04 6.50 -33.67
C GLY A 29 35.60 7.60 -34.58
N LEU A 30 35.80 8.81 -34.05
CA LEU A 30 36.40 9.92 -34.80
C LEU A 30 37.81 9.56 -35.30
N LEU A 31 38.64 8.96 -34.44
CA LEU A 31 39.99 8.52 -34.81
C LEU A 31 39.95 7.50 -35.95
N LEU A 32 39.08 6.49 -35.87
CA LEU A 32 38.90 5.51 -36.94
C LEU A 32 38.44 6.18 -38.25
N MET A 33 37.51 7.12 -38.18
CA MET A 33 37.06 7.88 -39.35
C MET A 33 38.17 8.73 -39.97
N LEU A 34 39.11 9.25 -39.16
CA LEU A 34 40.30 9.96 -39.63
C LEU A 34 41.33 9.02 -40.27
N ILE A 35 41.44 7.78 -39.79
CA ILE A 35 42.38 6.77 -40.33
C ILE A 35 41.91 6.25 -41.69
N ASP A 36 40.67 5.76 -41.77
CA ASP A 36 40.08 5.28 -43.03
C ASP A 36 38.55 5.39 -42.99
N ARG A 37 38.06 6.53 -43.47
CA ARG A 37 36.63 6.81 -43.55
C ARG A 37 35.85 5.74 -44.34
N LYS A 38 36.37 5.22 -45.44
CA LYS A 38 35.63 4.28 -46.29
C LYS A 38 35.45 2.93 -45.60
N LYS A 39 36.48 2.48 -44.87
CA LYS A 39 36.45 1.24 -44.12
C LYS A 39 35.56 1.33 -42.89
N TYR A 40 35.76 2.34 -42.04
CA TYR A 40 35.14 2.38 -40.71
C TYR A 40 33.74 3.01 -40.67
N SER A 41 33.35 3.79 -41.70
CA SER A 41 31.99 4.32 -41.80
C SER A 41 30.90 3.25 -41.73
N ARG A 42 31.18 2.02 -42.18
CA ARG A 42 30.24 0.89 -42.14
C ARG A 42 29.87 0.43 -40.73
N ILE A 43 30.67 0.76 -39.72
CA ILE A 43 30.41 0.44 -38.31
C ILE A 43 29.97 1.70 -37.56
N ILE A 44 30.64 2.82 -37.81
CA ILE A 44 30.44 4.05 -37.04
C ILE A 44 29.13 4.74 -37.41
N ILE A 45 28.77 4.81 -38.70
CA ILE A 45 27.52 5.48 -39.12
C ILE A 45 26.29 4.76 -38.54
N PRO A 46 26.15 3.43 -38.63
CA PRO A 46 25.04 2.73 -37.98
C PRO A 46 25.00 2.95 -36.47
N SER A 47 26.16 2.95 -35.80
CA SER A 47 26.26 3.18 -34.35
C SER A 47 25.74 4.57 -33.96
N VAL A 48 26.13 5.61 -34.70
CA VAL A 48 25.64 6.97 -34.50
C VAL A 48 24.14 7.09 -34.77
N ILE A 49 23.62 6.40 -35.80
CA ILE A 49 22.18 6.39 -36.08
C ILE A 49 21.41 5.75 -34.92
N ILE A 50 21.89 4.64 -34.38
CA ILE A 50 21.27 3.98 -33.22
C ILE A 50 21.30 4.93 -32.01
N LEU A 51 22.44 5.56 -31.70
CA LEU A 51 22.54 6.52 -30.60
C LEU A 51 21.57 7.70 -30.76
N ILE A 52 21.45 8.25 -31.98
CA ILE A 52 20.46 9.31 -32.28
C ILE A 52 19.05 8.80 -32.03
N ILE A 53 18.71 7.57 -32.42
CA ILE A 53 17.38 7.00 -32.19
C ILE A 53 17.12 6.81 -30.69
N VAL A 54 18.09 6.28 -29.94
CA VAL A 54 17.94 5.97 -28.50
C VAL A 54 17.82 7.24 -27.65
N VAL A 55 18.63 8.25 -27.93
CA VAL A 55 18.64 9.52 -27.17
C VAL A 55 17.52 10.48 -27.62
N ASN A 56 16.73 10.12 -28.64
CA ASN A 56 15.65 10.96 -29.15
C ASN A 56 14.37 10.85 -28.28
N PRO A 57 13.86 11.97 -27.72
CA PRO A 57 12.63 11.99 -26.91
C PRO A 57 11.36 11.48 -27.62
N ILE A 58 11.32 11.57 -28.95
CA ILE A 58 10.22 11.06 -29.77
C ILE A 58 10.28 9.52 -29.80
N SER A 59 11.46 8.94 -30.04
CA SER A 59 11.65 7.49 -29.98
C SER A 59 11.32 6.96 -28.59
N TYR A 60 11.72 7.68 -27.54
CA TYR A 60 11.35 7.40 -26.15
C TYR A 60 9.83 7.27 -26.01
N LYS A 61 9.08 8.30 -26.43
CA LYS A 61 7.61 8.31 -26.35
C LYS A 61 6.93 7.19 -27.16
N LEU A 62 7.51 6.79 -28.29
CA LEU A 62 6.94 5.76 -29.18
C LEU A 62 7.26 4.32 -28.74
N LEU A 63 8.42 4.07 -28.16
CA LEU A 63 8.94 2.72 -27.88
C LEU A 63 8.75 2.25 -26.43
N LEU A 64 8.64 3.18 -25.46
CA LEU A 64 8.67 2.84 -24.04
C LEU A 64 7.39 2.28 -23.43
N TYR A 65 6.25 2.40 -24.11
CA TYR A 65 5.06 1.74 -23.60
C TYR A 65 5.17 0.20 -23.62
N LYS A 66 6.26 -0.37 -24.18
CA LYS A 66 6.44 -1.84 -24.32
C LYS A 66 7.84 -2.40 -24.05
N THR A 67 8.92 -1.61 -23.98
CA THR A 67 10.28 -2.17 -23.77
C THR A 67 11.21 -1.27 -22.94
N ARG A 68 12.20 -1.91 -22.29
CA ARG A 68 13.31 -1.25 -21.57
C ARG A 68 14.31 -0.64 -22.56
N LEU A 69 14.20 0.67 -22.78
CA LEU A 69 14.97 1.46 -23.78
C LEU A 69 16.49 1.22 -23.70
N TRP A 70 17.02 0.95 -22.51
CA TRP A 70 18.45 0.69 -22.31
C TRP A 70 18.99 -0.52 -23.08
N ARG A 71 18.14 -1.49 -23.45
CA ARG A 71 18.58 -2.64 -24.27
C ARG A 71 18.98 -2.25 -25.69
N LEU A 72 18.54 -1.09 -26.19
CA LEU A 72 18.96 -0.59 -27.49
C LEU A 72 20.41 -0.11 -27.49
N PHE A 73 20.96 0.28 -26.34
CA PHE A 73 22.40 0.55 -26.23
C PHE A 73 23.25 -0.71 -26.49
N TRP A 74 22.72 -1.92 -26.28
CA TRP A 74 23.41 -3.17 -26.62
C TRP A 74 23.66 -3.34 -28.12
N MET A 75 22.90 -2.63 -28.96
CA MET A 75 23.08 -2.67 -30.42
C MET A 75 24.26 -1.81 -30.89
N VAL A 76 24.78 -0.93 -30.03
CA VAL A 76 25.97 -0.14 -30.32
C VAL A 76 27.19 -1.03 -30.01
N PRO A 77 28.08 -1.33 -30.97
CA PRO A 77 29.21 -2.24 -30.78
C PRO A 77 30.38 -1.53 -30.06
N LEU A 78 30.13 -0.99 -28.87
CA LEU A 78 31.01 -0.11 -28.10
C LEU A 78 32.42 -0.68 -27.92
N VAL A 79 32.48 -1.90 -27.40
CA VAL A 79 33.73 -2.62 -27.12
C VAL A 79 34.52 -2.82 -28.41
N TYR A 80 33.85 -3.10 -29.53
CA TYR A 80 34.51 -3.33 -30.82
C TYR A 80 35.09 -2.05 -31.42
N ILE A 81 34.39 -0.91 -31.31
CA ILE A 81 34.88 0.38 -31.83
C ILE A 81 36.16 0.79 -31.09
N MET A 82 36.17 0.66 -29.76
CA MET A 82 37.35 0.96 -28.94
C MET A 82 38.53 0.02 -29.26
N LEU A 83 38.29 -1.29 -29.35
CA LEU A 83 39.32 -2.26 -29.70
C LEU A 83 39.89 -2.02 -31.11
N LEU A 84 39.06 -1.68 -32.09
CA LEU A 84 39.52 -1.37 -33.44
C LEU A 84 40.39 -0.12 -33.46
N ALA A 85 39.98 0.95 -32.78
CA ALA A 85 40.76 2.19 -32.68
C ALA A 85 42.13 1.93 -32.05
N PHE A 86 42.16 1.16 -30.97
CA PHE A 86 43.38 0.73 -30.29
C PHE A 86 44.30 -0.10 -31.22
N MET A 87 43.75 -1.08 -31.92
CA MET A 87 44.51 -1.91 -32.85
C MET A 87 45.10 -1.10 -34.00
N GLU A 88 44.38 -0.09 -34.51
CA GLU A 88 44.91 0.79 -35.54
C GLU A 88 46.01 1.72 -35.01
N LEU A 89 45.93 2.19 -33.76
CA LEU A 89 47.03 2.93 -33.12
C LEU A 89 48.29 2.09 -32.98
N LEU A 90 48.16 0.83 -32.55
CA LEU A 90 49.30 -0.09 -32.43
C LEU A 90 49.97 -0.37 -33.78
N LYS A 91 49.22 -0.39 -34.88
CA LYS A 91 49.76 -0.56 -36.24
C LYS A 91 50.54 0.65 -36.76
N LYS A 92 50.38 1.84 -36.17
CA LYS A 92 51.09 3.05 -36.62
C LYS A 92 52.56 3.09 -36.23
N THR A 93 53.03 2.12 -35.44
CA THR A 93 54.41 2.05 -34.98
C THR A 93 54.89 0.62 -34.91
N ASP A 94 56.16 0.38 -35.25
CA ASP A 94 56.80 -0.93 -35.09
C ASP A 94 57.67 -1.00 -33.84
N GLU A 95 57.89 0.13 -33.15
CA GLU A 95 58.72 0.21 -31.95
C GLU A 95 58.00 -0.40 -30.74
N PHE A 96 58.63 -1.40 -30.13
CA PHE A 96 58.07 -2.13 -28.98
C PHE A 96 57.66 -1.21 -27.82
N TRP A 97 58.51 -0.25 -27.45
CA TRP A 97 58.25 0.69 -26.36
C TRP A 97 57.03 1.59 -26.62
N LYS A 98 56.81 2.02 -27.86
CA LYS A 98 55.62 2.80 -28.22
C LYS A 98 54.35 1.96 -28.15
N LYS A 99 54.40 0.69 -28.56
CA LYS A 99 53.28 -0.26 -28.38
C LYS A 99 52.96 -0.49 -26.91
N LEU A 100 53.99 -0.62 -26.07
CA LEU A 100 53.82 -0.76 -24.62
C LEU A 100 53.15 0.48 -24.01
N LEU A 101 53.58 1.68 -24.40
CA LEU A 101 52.98 2.94 -23.94
C LEU A 101 51.52 3.09 -24.36
N ILE A 102 51.19 2.78 -25.62
CA ILE A 102 49.80 2.82 -26.11
C ILE A 102 48.93 1.83 -25.32
N THR A 103 49.45 0.63 -25.05
CA THR A 103 48.75 -0.40 -24.26
C THR A 103 48.55 0.02 -22.81
N ALA A 104 49.59 0.55 -22.17
CA ALA A 104 49.50 1.07 -20.81
C ALA A 104 48.50 2.25 -20.71
N GLY A 105 48.47 3.11 -21.71
CA GLY A 105 47.50 4.20 -21.82
C GLY A 105 46.06 3.69 -21.91
N LEU A 106 45.79 2.67 -22.72
CA LEU A 106 44.46 2.06 -22.78
C LEU A 106 44.06 1.45 -21.43
N ILE A 107 44.96 0.69 -20.79
CA ILE A 107 44.70 0.09 -19.47
C ILE A 107 44.38 1.18 -18.44
N LEU A 108 45.15 2.28 -18.44
CA LEU A 108 44.90 3.41 -17.55
C LEU A 108 43.53 4.06 -17.81
N LEU A 109 43.16 4.28 -19.07
CA LEU A 109 41.84 4.82 -19.43
C LEU A 109 40.70 3.90 -19.00
N LEU A 110 40.83 2.58 -19.23
CA LEU A 110 39.86 1.60 -18.77
C LEU A 110 39.79 1.53 -17.24
N THR A 111 40.88 1.82 -16.53
CA THR A 111 40.88 1.85 -15.06
C THR A 111 40.26 3.13 -14.49
N ILE A 112 40.47 4.28 -15.16
CA ILE A 112 39.93 5.58 -14.72
C ILE A 112 38.43 5.70 -15.00
N PHE A 113 38.00 5.25 -16.18
CA PHE A 113 36.61 5.39 -16.63
C PHE A 113 35.77 4.12 -16.42
N GLY A 114 36.44 2.98 -16.17
CA GLY A 114 35.82 1.69 -15.91
C GLY A 114 35.39 1.48 -14.48
N ASP A 115 34.27 0.78 -14.33
CA ASP A 115 33.86 0.19 -13.07
C ASP A 115 34.35 -1.26 -12.99
N ASN A 116 34.86 -1.64 -11.82
CA ASN A 116 35.25 -3.03 -11.59
C ASN A 116 34.03 -3.83 -11.17
N THR A 117 33.49 -4.60 -12.12
CA THR A 117 32.33 -5.47 -11.93
C THR A 117 32.56 -6.55 -10.86
N TYR A 118 33.79 -6.83 -10.45
CA TYR A 118 34.08 -7.79 -9.37
C TYR A 118 34.24 -7.15 -7.99
N LEU A 119 34.41 -5.82 -7.91
CA LEU A 119 34.49 -5.10 -6.63
C LEU A 119 33.16 -4.43 -6.28
N ASN A 120 32.41 -3.97 -7.28
CA ASN A 120 31.22 -3.13 -7.10
C ASN A 120 29.89 -3.88 -7.26
N SER A 121 29.91 -5.16 -7.63
CA SER A 121 28.69 -5.97 -7.81
C SER A 121 28.19 -6.64 -6.53
N GLY A 122 28.96 -6.55 -5.44
CA GLY A 122 28.73 -7.40 -4.26
C GLY A 122 28.95 -8.90 -4.54
N GLU A 123 29.41 -9.28 -5.74
CA GLU A 123 29.65 -10.68 -6.08
C GLU A 123 30.91 -11.19 -5.36
N GLY A 124 30.67 -11.89 -4.26
CA GLY A 124 31.67 -12.71 -3.60
C GLY A 124 32.06 -13.93 -4.42
N ARG A 125 33.00 -14.72 -3.88
CA ARG A 125 33.26 -16.06 -4.43
C ARG A 125 31.97 -16.87 -4.35
N ALA A 126 31.61 -17.57 -5.42
CA ALA A 126 30.39 -18.39 -5.45
C ALA A 126 30.35 -19.35 -4.25
N ASP A 127 29.28 -19.26 -3.46
CA ASP A 127 29.08 -20.08 -2.26
C ASP A 127 28.87 -21.56 -2.59
N SER A 128 28.32 -21.83 -3.78
CA SER A 128 27.94 -23.15 -4.23
C SER A 128 28.22 -23.38 -5.73
N VAL A 129 28.16 -24.64 -6.17
CA VAL A 129 28.28 -25.02 -7.59
C VAL A 129 27.16 -24.42 -8.44
N TYR A 130 26.01 -24.18 -7.83
CA TYR A 130 24.85 -23.56 -8.47
C TYR A 130 25.00 -22.04 -8.60
N LYS A 131 26.01 -21.43 -7.95
CA LYS A 131 26.18 -19.97 -7.82
C LYS A 131 24.94 -19.30 -7.21
N LEU A 132 24.26 -20.03 -6.33
CA LEU A 132 23.17 -19.54 -5.51
C LEU A 132 23.63 -19.51 -4.04
N PRO A 133 23.10 -18.58 -3.22
CA PRO A 133 23.34 -18.58 -1.78
C PRO A 133 22.96 -19.93 -1.15
N ASN A 134 23.72 -20.37 -0.14
CA ASN A 134 23.47 -21.67 0.50
C ASN A 134 22.08 -21.76 1.13
N GLY A 135 21.55 -20.66 1.69
CA GLY A 135 20.19 -20.63 2.23
C GLY A 135 19.12 -20.97 1.19
N VAL A 136 19.29 -20.56 -0.08
CA VAL A 136 18.34 -20.91 -1.15
C VAL A 136 18.32 -22.41 -1.41
N ILE A 137 19.50 -23.03 -1.42
CA ILE A 137 19.66 -24.47 -1.69
C ILE A 137 19.07 -25.27 -0.52
N GLU A 138 19.45 -24.93 0.71
CA GLU A 138 19.06 -25.69 1.89
C GLU A 138 17.56 -25.59 2.18
N VAL A 139 16.99 -24.38 2.09
CA VAL A 139 15.53 -24.19 2.20
C VAL A 139 14.79 -24.99 1.14
N SER A 140 15.29 -24.99 -0.11
CA SER A 140 14.68 -25.75 -1.20
C SER A 140 14.73 -27.25 -0.96
N ASP A 141 15.87 -27.78 -0.52
CA ASP A 141 16.05 -29.22 -0.26
C ASP A 141 15.14 -29.68 0.89
N ILE A 142 15.03 -28.89 1.97
CA ILE A 142 14.14 -29.19 3.10
C ILE A 142 12.67 -29.27 2.65
N MET A 143 12.22 -28.31 1.85
CA MET A 143 10.85 -28.33 1.31
C MET A 143 10.65 -29.52 0.36
N LEU A 144 11.60 -29.78 -0.54
CA LEU A 144 11.52 -30.86 -1.54
C LEU A 144 11.59 -32.27 -0.92
N GLU A 145 12.20 -32.40 0.26
CA GLU A 145 12.16 -33.65 1.03
C GLU A 145 10.76 -33.96 1.56
N LYS A 146 9.98 -32.92 1.90
CA LYS A 146 8.62 -33.05 2.43
C LYS A 146 7.56 -33.16 1.34
N ASP A 147 7.70 -32.37 0.28
CA ASP A 147 6.74 -32.33 -0.83
C ASP A 147 7.50 -32.28 -2.15
N LYS A 148 7.08 -33.09 -3.12
CA LYS A 148 7.72 -33.10 -4.46
C LYS A 148 7.40 -31.86 -5.27
N SER A 149 6.33 -31.13 -4.93
CA SER A 149 5.96 -29.88 -5.58
C SER A 149 5.51 -28.84 -4.54
N PRO A 150 6.44 -28.35 -3.67
CA PRO A 150 6.09 -27.48 -2.56
C PRO A 150 5.41 -26.19 -3.03
N ARG A 151 4.26 -25.85 -2.44
CA ARG A 151 3.60 -24.55 -2.65
C ARG A 151 3.93 -23.63 -1.49
N CYS A 152 4.64 -22.54 -1.75
CA CYS A 152 5.21 -21.70 -0.70
C CYS A 152 4.83 -20.21 -0.79
N VAL A 153 4.75 -19.56 0.37
CA VAL A 153 4.81 -18.10 0.51
C VAL A 153 6.22 -17.74 0.97
N LEU A 154 6.88 -16.81 0.29
CA LEU A 154 8.29 -16.49 0.51
C LEU A 154 8.46 -15.01 0.85
N GLY A 155 9.31 -14.72 1.85
CA GLY A 155 9.82 -13.38 2.14
C GLY A 155 11.30 -13.25 1.81
N GLY A 156 11.75 -12.01 1.67
CA GLY A 156 13.15 -11.63 1.45
C GLY A 156 13.75 -12.17 0.15
N ASP A 157 15.05 -12.43 0.17
CA ASP A 157 15.85 -12.70 -1.04
C ASP A 157 15.54 -14.04 -1.72
N LEU A 158 14.80 -14.95 -1.06
CA LEU A 158 14.42 -16.25 -1.60
C LEU A 158 13.51 -16.14 -2.82
N LEU A 159 12.67 -15.10 -2.86
CA LEU A 159 11.61 -14.91 -3.86
C LEU A 159 12.09 -15.10 -5.30
N THR A 160 13.27 -14.57 -5.61
CA THR A 160 13.79 -14.58 -6.98
C THR A 160 14.75 -15.72 -7.27
N ALA A 161 15.27 -16.37 -6.23
CA ALA A 161 16.34 -17.35 -6.34
C ALA A 161 15.85 -18.81 -6.26
N ILE A 162 14.75 -19.08 -5.54
CA ILE A 162 14.34 -20.46 -5.25
C ILE A 162 14.04 -21.28 -6.52
N ARG A 163 13.40 -20.64 -7.51
CA ARG A 163 13.08 -21.28 -8.80
C ARG A 163 14.28 -21.42 -9.73
N LEU A 164 15.40 -20.76 -9.43
CA LEU A 164 16.67 -21.00 -10.14
C LEU A 164 17.30 -22.31 -9.68
N TYR A 165 17.04 -22.73 -8.44
CA TYR A 165 17.50 -24.01 -7.92
C TYR A 165 16.59 -25.16 -8.37
N SER A 166 15.28 -25.06 -8.16
CA SER A 166 14.30 -26.06 -8.60
C SER A 166 13.04 -25.46 -9.19
N GLY A 167 12.65 -25.95 -10.37
CA GLY A 167 11.41 -25.54 -11.03
C GLY A 167 10.15 -26.18 -10.44
N ASP A 168 10.30 -27.19 -9.57
CA ASP A 168 9.20 -27.94 -8.95
C ASP A 168 8.58 -27.19 -7.76
N ILE A 169 9.29 -26.19 -7.22
CA ILE A 169 8.80 -25.31 -6.16
C ILE A 169 7.89 -24.24 -6.80
N GLU A 170 6.71 -24.07 -6.19
CA GLU A 170 5.64 -23.17 -6.64
C GLU A 170 5.41 -22.02 -5.62
N PRO A 171 6.15 -20.90 -5.74
CA PRO A 171 5.90 -19.70 -4.96
C PRO A 171 4.54 -19.06 -5.31
N MET A 172 3.87 -18.48 -4.32
CA MET A 172 2.62 -17.73 -4.50
C MET A 172 2.80 -16.54 -5.46
N TYR A 173 3.95 -15.90 -5.40
CA TYR A 173 4.33 -14.78 -6.24
C TYR A 173 5.82 -14.87 -6.58
N GLY A 174 6.24 -14.13 -7.61
CA GLY A 174 7.63 -13.95 -8.01
C GLY A 174 7.93 -12.46 -8.20
N ARG A 175 8.82 -12.13 -9.13
CA ARG A 175 9.12 -10.72 -9.49
C ARG A 175 7.93 -9.93 -10.04
N ASN A 176 6.81 -10.59 -10.36
CA ASN A 176 5.55 -9.94 -10.73
C ASN A 176 4.95 -9.12 -9.56
N ALA A 177 5.23 -9.49 -8.31
CA ALA A 177 4.83 -8.71 -7.13
C ALA A 177 5.57 -7.36 -7.06
N GLU A 178 6.82 -7.33 -7.55
CA GLU A 178 7.66 -6.12 -7.68
C GLU A 178 7.35 -5.32 -8.98
N ASN A 179 6.21 -5.58 -9.62
CA ASN A 179 5.81 -5.00 -10.91
C ASN A 179 6.78 -5.31 -12.09
N TYR A 180 7.55 -6.39 -12.00
CA TYR A 180 8.43 -6.85 -13.09
C TYR A 180 7.65 -7.79 -14.03
N MET A 181 7.54 -7.42 -15.31
CA MET A 181 6.88 -8.19 -16.40
C MET A 181 5.35 -8.27 -16.35
N ASP A 182 4.81 -9.12 -15.47
CA ASP A 182 3.37 -9.39 -15.34
C ASP A 182 2.83 -8.74 -14.07
N LYS A 183 1.55 -8.33 -14.07
CA LYS A 183 0.94 -7.74 -12.88
C LYS A 183 0.47 -8.86 -11.95
N ALA A 184 1.08 -8.96 -10.77
CA ALA A 184 0.48 -9.67 -9.66
C ALA A 184 -0.91 -9.09 -9.34
N SER A 185 -1.81 -9.95 -8.87
CA SER A 185 -3.09 -9.53 -8.29
C SER A 185 -2.83 -8.63 -7.07
N GLU A 186 -3.77 -7.74 -6.74
CA GLU A 186 -3.66 -6.90 -5.54
C GLU A 186 -3.55 -7.72 -4.26
N TYR A 187 -4.13 -8.92 -4.26
CA TYR A 187 -4.03 -9.89 -3.18
C TYR A 187 -2.61 -10.45 -3.01
N GLU A 188 -1.98 -10.91 -4.08
CA GLU A 188 -0.58 -11.38 -4.05
C GLU A 188 0.36 -10.26 -3.61
N LYS A 189 0.13 -9.03 -4.07
CA LYS A 189 0.90 -7.85 -3.65
C LYS A 189 0.74 -7.55 -2.17
N ARG A 190 -0.48 -7.70 -1.62
CA ARG A 190 -0.71 -7.50 -0.18
C ARG A 190 0.07 -8.52 0.62
N ILE A 191 -0.02 -9.82 0.31
CA ILE A 191 0.73 -10.86 1.03
C ILE A 191 2.24 -10.64 0.90
N PHE A 192 2.71 -10.26 -0.29
CA PHE A 192 4.11 -9.88 -0.48
C PHE A 192 4.50 -8.71 0.44
N LYS A 193 3.71 -7.63 0.51
CA LYS A 193 3.96 -6.48 1.39
C LYS A 193 3.99 -6.90 2.87
N GLU A 194 3.09 -7.79 3.30
CA GLU A 194 3.10 -8.34 4.66
C GLU A 194 4.39 -9.13 4.94
N MET A 195 4.83 -9.99 4.03
CA MET A 195 6.05 -10.77 4.20
C MET A 195 7.32 -9.89 4.24
N GLU A 196 7.30 -8.74 3.57
CA GLU A 196 8.40 -7.76 3.61
C GLU A 196 8.31 -6.79 4.80
N SER A 197 7.14 -6.64 5.43
CA SER A 197 6.93 -5.76 6.59
C SER A 197 7.85 -6.09 7.77
N GLU A 198 8.23 -5.09 8.56
CA GLU A 198 8.95 -5.30 9.82
C GLU A 198 8.10 -6.03 10.86
N THR A 199 6.77 -5.82 10.82
CA THR A 199 5.78 -6.46 11.68
C THR A 199 4.70 -7.15 10.84
N PRO A 200 4.98 -8.31 10.23
CA PRO A 200 4.04 -8.98 9.34
C PRO A 200 2.74 -9.38 10.05
N ASN A 201 1.59 -9.16 9.39
CA ASN A 201 0.32 -9.74 9.83
C ASN A 201 0.25 -11.22 9.44
N TYR A 202 0.87 -12.09 10.24
CA TYR A 202 0.90 -13.53 9.96
C TYR A 202 -0.48 -14.18 10.01
N THR A 203 -1.43 -13.67 10.78
CA THR A 203 -2.83 -14.11 10.76
C THR A 203 -3.43 -13.97 9.35
N TYR A 204 -3.21 -12.82 8.70
CA TYR A 204 -3.62 -12.61 7.32
C TYR A 204 -2.86 -13.52 6.34
N VAL A 205 -1.53 -13.64 6.48
CA VAL A 205 -0.69 -14.47 5.60
C VAL A 205 -1.07 -15.95 5.69
N LEU A 206 -1.19 -16.51 6.90
CA LEU A 206 -1.49 -17.92 7.11
C LEU A 206 -2.93 -18.28 6.73
N SER A 207 -3.90 -17.42 7.07
CA SER A 207 -5.28 -17.63 6.62
C SER A 207 -5.37 -17.68 5.10
N SER A 208 -4.61 -16.81 4.43
CA SER A 208 -4.51 -16.70 2.99
C SER A 208 -3.82 -17.89 2.34
N ALA A 209 -2.69 -18.33 2.90
CA ALA A 209 -1.97 -19.51 2.46
C ALA A 209 -2.84 -20.76 2.60
N ARG A 210 -3.55 -20.91 3.72
CA ARG A 210 -4.45 -22.04 3.96
C ARG A 210 -5.58 -22.10 2.93
N ARG A 211 -6.34 -21.01 2.75
CA ARG A 211 -7.46 -20.95 1.78
C ARG A 211 -7.02 -21.30 0.36
N LEU A 212 -5.79 -20.94 -0.01
CA LEU A 212 -5.25 -21.13 -1.36
C LEU A 212 -4.40 -22.41 -1.53
N GLY A 213 -4.25 -23.18 -0.46
CA GLY A 213 -3.52 -24.45 -0.48
C GLY A 213 -1.99 -24.32 -0.58
N TYR A 214 -1.40 -23.30 0.05
CA TYR A 214 0.05 -23.15 0.19
C TYR A 214 0.52 -23.77 1.49
N ASN A 215 1.27 -24.87 1.42
CA ASN A 215 1.66 -25.68 2.56
C ASN A 215 2.95 -25.21 3.25
N PHE A 216 3.71 -24.31 2.63
CA PHE A 216 4.94 -23.75 3.21
C PHE A 216 4.88 -22.23 3.35
N ILE A 217 5.47 -21.74 4.44
CA ILE A 217 5.75 -20.32 4.66
C ILE A 217 7.22 -20.20 5.01
N VAL A 218 7.94 -19.32 4.31
CA VAL A 218 9.36 -19.09 4.56
C VAL A 218 9.60 -17.59 4.69
N ASN A 219 10.12 -17.19 5.84
CA ASN A 219 10.43 -15.83 6.24
C ASN A 219 11.85 -15.79 6.83
N THR A 220 12.38 -14.59 7.01
CA THR A 220 13.67 -14.37 7.63
C THR A 220 13.61 -14.67 9.13
N GLU A 221 14.76 -15.06 9.70
CA GLU A 221 14.87 -15.50 11.10
C GLU A 221 14.40 -14.43 12.11
N ASP A 222 14.58 -13.16 11.78
CA ASP A 222 14.20 -12.00 12.60
C ASP A 222 12.69 -11.75 12.69
N LYS A 223 11.88 -12.43 11.87
CA LYS A 223 10.43 -12.26 11.81
C LYS A 223 9.68 -13.55 12.16
N PRO A 224 9.90 -14.20 13.32
CA PRO A 224 9.26 -15.48 13.62
C PRO A 224 7.73 -15.36 13.71
N ILE A 225 7.02 -16.40 13.27
CA ILE A 225 5.59 -16.57 13.53
C ILE A 225 5.43 -17.03 14.98
N ASP A 226 4.48 -16.46 15.71
CA ASP A 226 4.20 -16.89 17.08
C ASP A 226 3.46 -18.24 17.11
N THR A 227 3.66 -18.98 18.20
CA THR A 227 3.14 -20.35 18.35
C THR A 227 1.60 -20.43 18.40
N GLU A 228 0.92 -19.35 18.78
CA GLU A 228 -0.54 -19.31 18.80
C GLU A 228 -1.09 -19.22 17.38
N THR A 229 -0.57 -18.31 16.57
CA THR A 229 -0.88 -18.15 15.15
C THR A 229 -0.53 -19.41 14.35
N GLU A 230 0.64 -20.03 14.61
CA GLU A 230 1.02 -21.32 14.02
C GLU A 230 -0.07 -22.39 14.24
N ARG A 231 -0.47 -22.60 15.50
CA ARG A 231 -1.46 -23.61 15.88
C ARG A 231 -2.83 -23.30 15.30
N LEU A 232 -3.23 -22.02 15.30
CA LEU A 232 -4.53 -21.58 14.80
C LEU A 232 -4.72 -21.94 13.32
N TYR A 233 -3.66 -21.82 12.50
CA TYR A 233 -3.72 -22.11 11.06
C TYR A 233 -3.12 -23.47 10.66
N GLY A 234 -2.64 -24.24 11.64
CA GLY A 234 -2.11 -25.60 11.45
C GLY A 234 -0.70 -25.67 10.85
N TYR A 235 0.07 -24.58 10.93
CA TYR A 235 1.48 -24.59 10.55
C TYR A 235 2.35 -24.93 11.76
N SER A 236 3.56 -25.41 11.50
CA SER A 236 4.57 -25.61 12.55
C SER A 236 5.95 -25.33 11.99
N LEU A 237 6.84 -24.77 12.82
CA LEU A 237 8.25 -24.59 12.44
C LEU A 237 8.88 -25.96 12.13
N LEU A 238 9.24 -26.16 10.87
CA LEU A 238 9.89 -27.37 10.37
C LEU A 238 11.40 -27.31 10.59
N ASP A 239 12.02 -26.18 10.25
CA ASP A 239 13.46 -25.96 10.41
C ASP A 239 13.79 -24.46 10.50
N ASN A 240 14.97 -24.15 11.03
CA ASN A 240 15.59 -22.83 11.01
C ASN A 240 17.03 -23.00 10.52
N THR A 241 17.34 -22.44 9.34
CA THR A 241 18.67 -22.58 8.74
C THR A 241 19.04 -21.38 7.88
N ASN A 242 20.33 -21.02 7.89
CA ASN A 242 20.91 -19.92 7.10
C ASN A 242 20.11 -18.60 7.19
N GLY A 243 19.55 -18.28 8.35
CA GLY A 243 18.78 -17.04 8.56
C GLY A 243 17.33 -17.10 8.06
N TYR A 244 16.78 -18.29 7.81
CA TYR A 244 15.39 -18.49 7.41
C TYR A 244 14.65 -19.43 8.36
N ASN A 245 13.40 -19.08 8.68
CA ASN A 245 12.45 -19.97 9.32
C ASN A 245 11.59 -20.65 8.23
N ILE A 246 11.43 -21.96 8.32
CA ILE A 246 10.63 -22.75 7.37
C ILE A 246 9.46 -23.34 8.13
N TYR A 247 8.24 -22.92 7.81
CA TYR A 247 7.02 -23.46 8.41
C TYR A 247 6.30 -24.38 7.43
N TYR A 248 5.72 -25.45 7.94
CA TYR A 248 5.04 -26.47 7.14
C TYR A 248 3.69 -26.87 7.73
N ASN A 249 2.70 -27.02 6.84
CA ASN A 249 1.39 -27.57 7.14
C ASN A 249 1.17 -28.88 6.35
N PRO A 250 1.27 -30.06 7.00
CA PRO A 250 1.15 -31.35 6.32
C PRO A 250 -0.28 -31.65 5.85
N SER A 251 -1.29 -30.99 6.42
CA SER A 251 -2.70 -31.18 6.07
C SER A 251 -3.07 -30.50 4.74
N ILE A 252 -2.20 -29.65 4.18
CA ILE A 252 -2.47 -28.92 2.94
C ILE A 252 -1.71 -29.55 1.77
N PRO A 253 -2.37 -29.82 0.62
CA PRO A 253 -3.82 -29.73 0.37
C PRO A 253 -4.57 -31.04 0.70
N GLU A 254 -3.88 -32.09 1.15
CA GLU A 254 -4.43 -33.47 1.19
C GLU A 254 -5.64 -33.65 2.12
N GLU A 255 -5.68 -32.91 3.25
CA GLU A 255 -6.74 -32.99 4.26
C GLU A 255 -7.72 -31.81 4.22
N MET A 256 -7.58 -30.90 3.24
CA MET A 256 -8.57 -29.83 3.05
C MET A 256 -9.92 -30.44 2.64
N THR A 257 -10.98 -30.00 3.32
CA THR A 257 -12.33 -30.50 3.05
C THR A 257 -12.77 -30.18 1.63
N LYS A 258 -13.51 -31.11 1.04
CA LYS A 258 -14.20 -30.89 -0.25
C LYS A 258 -15.62 -30.35 -0.05
N ASP A 259 -16.04 -30.16 1.20
CA ASP A 259 -17.35 -29.63 1.54
C ASP A 259 -17.45 -28.11 1.35
N TYR A 260 -16.33 -27.42 1.13
CA TYR A 260 -16.29 -25.98 0.94
C TYR A 260 -15.44 -25.61 -0.28
N GLU A 261 -15.96 -24.71 -1.11
CA GLU A 261 -15.30 -24.26 -2.33
C GLU A 261 -15.02 -22.75 -2.27
N TRP A 262 -13.75 -22.39 -2.10
CA TRP A 262 -13.30 -21.00 -2.13
C TRP A 262 -13.27 -20.46 -3.55
N ASN A 263 -13.87 -19.29 -3.73
CA ASN A 263 -13.99 -18.61 -5.02
C ASN A 263 -13.68 -17.11 -4.88
N SER A 264 -13.24 -16.49 -5.97
CA SER A 264 -13.05 -15.04 -6.08
C SER A 264 -13.47 -14.56 -7.46
N ASN A 265 -14.09 -13.38 -7.51
CA ASN A 265 -14.57 -12.74 -8.75
C ASN A 265 -13.96 -11.34 -8.96
N GLY A 266 -12.86 -11.02 -8.27
CA GLY A 266 -12.23 -9.69 -8.28
C GLY A 266 -12.97 -8.62 -7.45
N THR A 267 -14.08 -8.96 -6.80
CA THR A 267 -14.68 -8.12 -5.75
C THR A 267 -14.15 -8.50 -4.38
N GLY A 268 -14.13 -9.79 -4.07
CA GLY A 268 -13.60 -10.35 -2.83
C GLY A 268 -13.73 -11.86 -2.82
N TRP A 269 -13.24 -12.48 -1.76
CA TRP A 269 -13.37 -13.92 -1.55
C TRP A 269 -14.76 -14.29 -1.08
N TYR A 270 -15.25 -15.44 -1.53
CA TYR A 270 -16.47 -16.06 -1.03
C TYR A 270 -16.32 -17.56 -1.01
N CYS A 271 -17.19 -18.22 -0.25
CA CYS A 271 -17.18 -19.66 -0.12
C CYS A 271 -18.56 -20.25 -0.42
N MET A 272 -18.56 -21.36 -1.14
CA MET A 272 -19.74 -22.17 -1.41
C MET A 272 -19.69 -23.42 -0.50
N ASP A 273 -20.82 -23.79 0.09
CA ASP A 273 -20.95 -25.07 0.79
C ASP A 273 -21.09 -26.26 -0.18
N LYS A 274 -21.11 -27.48 0.36
CA LYS A 274 -21.24 -28.74 -0.37
C LYS A 274 -22.52 -28.86 -1.19
N ASP A 275 -23.55 -28.11 -0.83
CA ASP A 275 -24.84 -28.08 -1.51
C ASP A 275 -24.85 -27.01 -2.62
N GLY A 276 -23.75 -26.27 -2.80
CA GLY A 276 -23.60 -25.21 -3.79
C GLY A 276 -24.25 -23.89 -3.38
N ASN A 277 -24.47 -23.66 -2.09
CA ASN A 277 -24.97 -22.39 -1.57
C ASN A 277 -23.82 -21.49 -1.12
N ARG A 278 -23.93 -20.20 -1.40
CA ARG A 278 -22.96 -19.21 -0.93
C ARG A 278 -23.18 -18.90 0.55
N LEU A 279 -22.12 -18.97 1.35
CA LEU A 279 -22.14 -18.52 2.74
C LEU A 279 -22.39 -17.00 2.80
N LYS A 280 -23.36 -16.56 3.59
CA LYS A 280 -23.79 -15.15 3.71
C LYS A 280 -24.29 -14.87 5.12
N SER A 281 -24.00 -13.67 5.64
CA SER A 281 -24.42 -13.23 6.99
C SER A 281 -24.14 -14.28 8.06
N THR A 282 -22.96 -14.90 8.02
CA THR A 282 -22.67 -16.05 8.89
C THR A 282 -21.18 -16.14 9.18
N THR A 283 -20.89 -16.66 10.36
CA THR A 283 -19.59 -17.23 10.66
C THR A 283 -19.59 -18.72 10.31
N CYS A 284 -18.45 -19.25 9.87
CA CYS A 284 -18.33 -20.65 9.51
C CYS A 284 -16.92 -21.15 9.79
N GLU A 285 -16.82 -22.31 10.44
CA GLU A 285 -15.57 -23.04 10.56
C GLU A 285 -15.31 -23.84 9.28
N ILE A 286 -14.18 -23.58 8.62
CA ILE A 286 -13.73 -24.28 7.42
C ILE A 286 -12.32 -24.80 7.71
N ASP A 287 -12.17 -26.12 7.70
CA ASP A 287 -10.90 -26.79 8.00
C ASP A 287 -10.26 -26.32 9.31
N GLY A 288 -11.03 -26.17 10.39
CA GLY A 288 -10.52 -25.79 11.71
C GLY A 288 -10.30 -24.28 11.93
N VAL A 289 -10.59 -23.45 10.93
CA VAL A 289 -10.43 -21.99 10.97
C VAL A 289 -11.79 -21.34 10.78
N TRP A 290 -12.12 -20.36 11.61
CA TRP A 290 -13.37 -19.61 11.53
C TRP A 290 -13.23 -18.41 10.61
N TYR A 291 -14.27 -18.16 9.82
CA TYR A 291 -14.37 -17.06 8.87
C TYR A 291 -15.72 -16.37 9.02
N TYR A 292 -15.75 -15.04 8.88
CA TYR A 292 -16.99 -14.27 8.78
C TYR A 292 -17.28 -13.85 7.34
N PHE A 293 -18.51 -14.11 6.88
CA PHE A 293 -19.01 -13.69 5.57
C PHE A 293 -20.13 -12.67 5.74
N ASN A 294 -19.98 -11.50 5.12
CA ASN A 294 -20.95 -10.41 5.21
C ASN A 294 -22.28 -10.72 4.51
N ARG A 295 -23.21 -9.75 4.49
CA ARG A 295 -24.55 -9.88 3.87
C ARG A 295 -24.56 -10.35 2.42
N ASN A 296 -23.53 -10.01 1.65
CA ASN A 296 -23.40 -10.44 0.25
C ASN A 296 -22.62 -11.73 0.08
N GLY A 297 -22.06 -12.26 1.18
CA GLY A 297 -21.29 -13.48 1.25
C GLY A 297 -19.85 -13.31 0.85
N TYR A 298 -19.30 -12.11 1.04
CA TYR A 298 -17.86 -11.91 0.90
C TYR A 298 -17.19 -12.05 2.27
N LEU A 299 -16.02 -12.67 2.27
CA LEU A 299 -15.15 -12.77 3.44
C LEU A 299 -14.72 -11.38 3.87
N ILE A 300 -14.86 -11.08 5.16
CA ILE A 300 -14.26 -9.89 5.77
C ILE A 300 -12.89 -10.27 6.29
N GLU A 301 -11.85 -9.99 5.50
CA GLU A 301 -10.47 -10.43 5.74
C GLU A 301 -9.81 -9.79 6.96
N SER A 302 -10.38 -8.70 7.46
CA SER A 302 -9.87 -7.99 8.63
C SER A 302 -10.33 -8.60 9.96
N VAL A 303 -11.32 -9.50 9.94
CA VAL A 303 -11.76 -10.28 11.10
C VAL A 303 -10.97 -11.58 11.12
N ASP A 304 -10.20 -11.81 12.18
CA ASP A 304 -9.43 -13.03 12.32
C ASP A 304 -10.28 -14.24 12.76
N SER A 305 -9.65 -15.41 12.84
CA SER A 305 -10.38 -16.63 13.20
C SER A 305 -10.84 -16.66 14.65
N GLU A 306 -10.14 -16.03 15.59
CA GLU A 306 -10.57 -16.03 16.97
C GLU A 306 -11.74 -15.05 17.17
N GLU A 307 -11.67 -13.88 16.55
CA GLU A 307 -12.76 -12.92 16.49
C GLU A 307 -13.99 -13.54 15.81
N ALA A 308 -13.84 -14.09 14.61
CA ALA A 308 -14.93 -14.71 13.85
C ALA A 308 -15.64 -15.83 14.61
N LYS A 309 -14.90 -16.63 15.39
CA LYS A 309 -15.47 -17.69 16.24
C LYS A 309 -16.37 -17.13 17.33
N ASN A 310 -16.04 -15.97 17.86
CA ASN A 310 -16.69 -15.35 19.00
C ASN A 310 -17.73 -14.29 18.59
N LEU A 311 -17.94 -14.03 17.29
CA LEU A 311 -18.91 -13.04 16.84
C LEU A 311 -20.35 -13.45 17.19
N THR A 312 -21.17 -12.44 17.48
CA THR A 312 -22.61 -12.52 17.76
C THR A 312 -23.37 -11.56 16.85
N GLU A 313 -24.69 -11.73 16.74
CA GLU A 313 -25.53 -10.90 15.85
C GLU A 313 -25.65 -9.42 16.27
N ASP A 314 -25.23 -9.09 17.50
CA ASP A 314 -25.26 -7.72 18.02
C ASP A 314 -23.92 -6.99 17.91
N ASP A 315 -22.86 -7.69 17.49
CA ASP A 315 -21.54 -7.09 17.38
C ASP A 315 -21.45 -6.15 16.17
N VAL A 316 -20.53 -5.19 16.26
CA VAL A 316 -20.22 -4.26 15.17
C VAL A 316 -18.75 -4.37 14.80
N ILE A 317 -18.47 -4.62 13.53
CA ILE A 317 -17.11 -4.69 13.00
C ILE A 317 -16.75 -3.32 12.44
N ILE A 318 -15.73 -2.68 13.01
CA ILE A 318 -15.20 -1.39 12.54
C ILE A 318 -13.80 -1.63 11.97
N THR A 319 -13.57 -1.22 10.73
CA THR A 319 -12.30 -1.40 10.02
C THR A 319 -11.71 -0.06 9.60
N GLN A 320 -10.48 0.21 10.02
CA GLN A 320 -9.69 1.37 9.60
C GLN A 320 -9.14 1.15 8.18
N ILE A 321 -9.37 2.11 7.29
CA ILE A 321 -8.93 2.08 5.89
C ILE A 321 -7.94 3.21 5.63
N GLY A 322 -6.66 2.86 5.45
CA GLY A 322 -5.59 3.83 5.13
C GLY A 322 -4.43 3.20 4.38
N VAL A 323 -3.44 4.02 4.03
CA VAL A 323 -2.21 3.63 3.33
C VAL A 323 -1.03 4.24 4.08
N ASP A 324 -0.10 3.39 4.52
CA ASP A 324 0.99 3.85 5.39
C ASP A 324 2.04 4.70 4.67
N ASP A 325 2.34 4.32 3.43
CA ASP A 325 3.31 4.96 2.55
C ASP A 325 2.71 6.14 1.76
N SER A 326 1.59 6.70 2.23
CA SER A 326 0.96 7.88 1.65
C SER A 326 1.71 9.17 2.02
N ASP A 327 1.81 10.09 1.06
CA ASP A 327 2.37 11.44 1.26
C ASP A 327 1.34 12.42 1.88
N SER A 328 0.09 11.98 2.07
CA SER A 328 -0.99 12.75 2.69
C SER A 328 -1.66 11.96 3.83
N PRO A 329 -2.13 12.65 4.89
CA PRO A 329 -3.01 12.02 5.87
C PRO A 329 -4.33 11.61 5.22
N SER A 330 -5.12 10.83 5.95
CA SER A 330 -6.42 10.31 5.50
C SER A 330 -7.15 9.82 6.74
N MET A 331 -8.46 10.00 6.80
CA MET A 331 -9.32 9.29 7.77
C MET A 331 -10.44 8.56 7.02
N CYS A 332 -10.58 7.26 7.24
CA CYS A 332 -11.67 6.48 6.66
C CYS A 332 -11.90 5.19 7.46
N TYR A 333 -13.15 4.92 7.80
CA TYR A 333 -13.56 3.69 8.46
C TYR A 333 -14.76 3.08 7.76
N THR A 334 -14.77 1.76 7.69
CA THR A 334 -15.95 0.99 7.27
C THR A 334 -16.55 0.26 8.46
N ILE A 335 -17.87 0.11 8.46
CA ILE A 335 -18.61 -0.47 9.57
C ILE A 335 -19.63 -1.46 9.01
N ASP A 336 -19.54 -2.71 9.49
CA ASP A 336 -20.52 -3.77 9.27
C ASP A 336 -21.22 -4.04 10.61
N ASP A 337 -22.51 -3.73 10.70
CA ASP A 337 -23.32 -3.93 11.90
C ASP A 337 -23.80 -5.37 12.08
N MET A 338 -23.37 -6.29 11.20
CA MET A 338 -23.77 -7.70 11.13
C MET A 338 -25.26 -7.96 10.91
N LYS A 339 -26.09 -6.91 10.94
CA LYS A 339 -27.53 -6.88 10.67
C LYS A 339 -27.82 -6.53 9.22
N GLY A 340 -26.76 -6.36 8.44
CA GLY A 340 -26.81 -6.23 7.00
C GLY A 340 -26.89 -4.80 6.55
N HIS A 341 -26.37 -3.83 7.32
CA HIS A 341 -26.08 -2.48 6.85
C HIS A 341 -24.58 -2.28 6.69
N PHE A 342 -24.20 -1.42 5.75
CA PHE A 342 -22.82 -1.01 5.53
C PHE A 342 -22.70 0.51 5.68
N ILE A 343 -21.88 0.94 6.62
CA ILE A 343 -21.70 2.35 6.96
C ILE A 343 -20.24 2.73 6.70
N ILE A 344 -20.02 3.98 6.28
CA ILE A 344 -18.68 4.54 6.10
C ILE A 344 -18.58 5.83 6.91
N VAL A 345 -17.47 6.00 7.62
CA VAL A 345 -17.08 7.26 8.28
C VAL A 345 -15.92 7.86 7.51
N ASP A 346 -16.08 9.10 7.06
CA ASP A 346 -15.19 9.82 6.16
C ASP A 346 -14.85 9.02 4.89
N GLY A 347 -13.82 9.44 4.17
CA GLY A 347 -13.48 8.91 2.87
C GLY A 347 -12.03 9.12 2.48
N GLY A 348 -11.17 9.69 3.33
CA GLY A 348 -9.79 9.92 2.91
C GLY A 348 -9.68 10.87 1.71
N SER A 349 -8.47 10.88 1.15
CA SER A 349 -8.12 11.65 -0.05
C SER A 349 -8.78 11.13 -1.32
N GLU A 350 -8.91 11.99 -2.33
CA GLU A 350 -9.41 11.60 -3.66
C GLU A 350 -8.54 10.49 -4.26
N GLU A 351 -7.22 10.51 -4.05
CA GLU A 351 -6.32 9.46 -4.56
C GLU A 351 -6.64 8.07 -3.97
N GLY A 352 -7.17 8.03 -2.74
CA GLY A 352 -7.56 6.82 -2.03
C GLY A 352 -8.88 6.17 -2.51
N TYR A 353 -9.64 6.81 -3.42
CA TYR A 353 -11.01 6.41 -3.74
C TYR A 353 -11.18 4.95 -4.15
N LYS A 354 -10.17 4.38 -4.84
CA LYS A 354 -10.27 3.02 -5.36
C LYS A 354 -10.38 1.99 -4.23
N LYS A 355 -9.66 2.21 -3.12
CA LYS A 355 -9.69 1.32 -1.95
C LYS A 355 -11.09 1.30 -1.33
N ILE A 356 -11.69 2.46 -1.18
CA ILE A 356 -13.04 2.64 -0.62
C ILE A 356 -14.10 2.10 -1.58
N TYR A 357 -13.94 2.33 -2.89
CA TYR A 357 -14.83 1.75 -3.90
C TYR A 357 -14.74 0.22 -3.91
N ASP A 358 -13.57 -0.35 -3.65
CA ASP A 358 -13.37 -1.81 -3.53
C ASP A 358 -14.14 -2.38 -2.32
N GLU A 359 -14.09 -1.71 -1.16
CA GLU A 359 -14.93 -2.03 0.01
C GLU A 359 -16.43 -1.95 -0.33
N ILE A 360 -16.88 -0.85 -0.95
CA ILE A 360 -18.27 -0.66 -1.36
C ILE A 360 -18.77 -1.80 -2.27
N LYS A 361 -17.91 -2.38 -3.13
CA LYS A 361 -18.29 -3.55 -3.95
C LYS A 361 -18.57 -4.80 -3.11
N LEU A 362 -17.84 -5.03 -2.02
CA LEU A 362 -18.10 -6.15 -1.09
C LEU A 362 -19.52 -6.06 -0.51
N TYR A 363 -20.03 -4.84 -0.36
CA TYR A 363 -21.38 -4.60 0.15
C TYR A 363 -22.42 -4.35 -0.96
N GLY A 364 -22.15 -4.87 -2.17
CA GLY A 364 -23.13 -4.87 -3.26
C GLY A 364 -23.30 -3.51 -3.92
N ARG A 365 -22.30 -2.63 -3.75
CA ARG A 365 -22.32 -1.21 -4.15
C ARG A 365 -23.42 -0.41 -3.46
N HIS A 366 -23.73 -0.77 -2.22
CA HIS A 366 -24.74 -0.11 -1.40
C HIS A 366 -24.13 0.29 -0.06
N VAL A 367 -24.17 1.58 0.22
CA VAL A 367 -23.84 2.21 1.50
C VAL A 367 -25.14 2.69 2.13
N ASP A 368 -25.43 2.21 3.32
CA ASP A 368 -26.65 2.51 4.05
C ASP A 368 -26.56 3.90 4.70
N ALA A 369 -25.42 4.24 5.31
CA ALA A 369 -25.11 5.61 5.75
C ALA A 369 -23.65 5.98 5.51
N TRP A 370 -23.41 7.23 5.13
CA TRP A 370 -22.06 7.81 5.03
C TRP A 370 -21.96 9.02 5.94
N ILE A 371 -21.16 8.94 6.99
CA ILE A 371 -20.95 10.00 7.97
C ILE A 371 -19.68 10.75 7.58
N LEU A 372 -19.76 12.06 7.39
CA LEU A 372 -18.65 12.92 6.95
C LEU A 372 -18.38 13.97 8.01
N THR A 373 -17.20 13.92 8.63
CA THR A 373 -16.86 14.73 9.79
C THR A 373 -16.67 16.20 9.43
N HIS A 374 -15.92 16.49 8.37
CA HIS A 374 -15.71 17.85 7.87
C HIS A 374 -15.13 17.84 6.45
N PRO A 375 -15.33 18.92 5.66
CA PRO A 375 -14.99 18.97 4.24
C PRO A 375 -13.52 19.34 3.95
N HIS A 376 -12.58 18.57 4.50
CA HIS A 376 -11.17 18.57 4.05
C HIS A 376 -10.90 17.44 3.05
N GLU A 377 -9.80 17.55 2.31
CA GLU A 377 -9.43 16.62 1.23
C GLU A 377 -9.21 15.21 1.75
N ASP A 378 -8.49 15.07 2.86
CA ASP A 378 -8.17 13.83 3.55
C ASP A 378 -9.35 13.22 4.34
N HIS A 379 -10.54 13.83 4.25
CA HIS A 379 -11.78 13.34 4.84
C HIS A 379 -12.89 13.13 3.80
N THR A 380 -13.04 14.04 2.84
CA THR A 380 -14.14 14.02 1.86
C THR A 380 -13.69 13.84 0.41
N GLY A 381 -12.38 13.77 0.14
CA GLY A 381 -11.83 13.68 -1.20
C GLY A 381 -12.38 12.49 -1.99
N ALA A 382 -12.25 11.28 -1.44
CA ALA A 382 -12.79 10.10 -2.13
C ALA A 382 -14.32 10.12 -2.19
N PHE A 383 -15.00 10.60 -1.15
CA PHE A 383 -16.45 10.74 -1.16
C PHE A 383 -16.89 11.62 -2.32
N ASN A 384 -16.29 12.79 -2.48
CA ASN A 384 -16.60 13.74 -3.55
C ASN A 384 -16.42 13.10 -4.93
N TYR A 385 -15.33 12.35 -5.12
CA TYR A 385 -15.09 11.62 -6.36
C TYR A 385 -16.13 10.51 -6.58
N ILE A 386 -16.36 9.66 -5.58
CA ILE A 386 -17.28 8.53 -5.67
C ILE A 386 -18.71 8.99 -5.91
N TYR A 387 -19.15 10.02 -5.19
CA TYR A 387 -20.49 10.58 -5.29
C TYR A 387 -20.72 11.20 -6.68
N LYS A 388 -19.78 12.03 -7.14
CA LYS A 388 -19.84 12.61 -8.48
C LYS A 388 -19.89 11.54 -9.56
N THR A 389 -18.93 10.62 -9.55
CA THR A 389 -18.72 9.67 -10.65
C THR A 389 -19.67 8.47 -10.57
N PHE A 390 -19.72 7.76 -9.45
CA PHE A 390 -20.46 6.50 -9.35
C PHE A 390 -21.92 6.67 -8.89
N VAL A 391 -22.32 7.85 -8.41
CA VAL A 391 -23.72 8.12 -8.02
C VAL A 391 -24.40 9.05 -9.01
N LYS A 392 -23.93 10.30 -9.17
CA LYS A 392 -24.58 11.31 -10.04
C LYS A 392 -24.38 11.00 -11.52
N GLU A 393 -23.14 11.01 -12.02
CA GLU A 393 -22.83 10.79 -13.44
C GLU A 393 -23.28 9.41 -13.93
N ALA A 394 -23.11 8.36 -13.11
CA ALA A 394 -23.59 7.02 -13.42
C ALA A 394 -25.13 6.97 -13.52
N SER A 395 -25.86 7.73 -12.69
CA SER A 395 -27.33 7.83 -12.79
C SER A 395 -27.79 8.58 -14.05
N GLU A 396 -26.96 9.44 -14.59
CA GLU A 396 -27.21 10.17 -15.84
C GLU A 396 -26.74 9.39 -17.09
N GLY A 397 -26.16 8.20 -16.91
CA GLY A 397 -25.58 7.41 -18.01
C GLY A 397 -24.35 8.05 -18.65
N LYS A 398 -23.65 8.95 -17.94
CA LYS A 398 -22.46 9.65 -18.43
C LYS A 398 -21.18 8.81 -18.37
N ASN A 399 -21.20 7.67 -17.70
CA ASN A 399 -20.08 6.73 -17.64
C ASN A 399 -20.55 5.27 -17.67
N ASP A 400 -19.65 4.37 -18.06
CA ASP A 400 -19.90 2.92 -18.15
C ASP A 400 -19.70 2.21 -16.79
N TYR A 401 -19.52 2.96 -15.69
CA TYR A 401 -19.22 2.38 -14.40
C TYR A 401 -20.47 1.86 -13.68
N HIS A 402 -20.28 0.86 -12.83
CA HIS A 402 -21.36 0.32 -12.01
C HIS A 402 -21.77 1.33 -10.93
N LYS A 403 -23.06 1.69 -10.95
CA LYS A 403 -23.69 2.63 -10.02
C LYS A 403 -23.51 2.20 -8.56
N VAL A 404 -23.22 3.18 -7.71
CA VAL A 404 -23.26 3.09 -6.25
C VAL A 404 -24.57 3.66 -5.73
N LYS A 405 -25.17 3.00 -4.75
CA LYS A 405 -26.34 3.47 -4.01
C LYS A 405 -25.88 3.92 -2.62
N ILE A 406 -26.21 5.16 -2.27
CA ILE A 406 -26.07 5.71 -0.92
C ILE A 406 -27.46 6.12 -0.47
N ASP A 407 -27.88 5.67 0.72
CA ASP A 407 -29.22 5.92 1.25
C ASP A 407 -29.28 7.17 2.12
N LYS A 408 -28.29 7.36 3.00
CA LYS A 408 -28.21 8.53 3.89
C LYS A 408 -26.79 9.08 3.97
N ILE A 409 -26.68 10.42 4.06
CA ILE A 409 -25.42 11.12 4.28
C ILE A 409 -25.59 11.99 5.51
N TYR A 410 -24.67 11.90 6.46
CA TYR A 410 -24.60 12.76 7.63
C TYR A 410 -23.40 13.68 7.49
N ALA A 411 -23.59 14.98 7.67
CA ALA A 411 -22.52 15.96 7.49
C ALA A 411 -22.70 17.17 8.40
N VAL A 412 -21.70 18.05 8.41
CA VAL A 412 -21.75 19.36 9.08
C VAL A 412 -22.25 20.44 8.12
N ASP A 413 -23.02 21.42 8.60
CA ASP A 413 -23.56 22.56 7.82
C ASP A 413 -22.72 23.82 8.07
N ILE A 414 -21.53 23.88 7.49
CA ILE A 414 -20.63 25.03 7.62
C ILE A 414 -21.13 26.16 6.72
N ASP A 415 -21.25 27.35 7.28
CA ASP A 415 -21.55 28.58 6.52
C ASP A 415 -20.48 28.84 5.46
N ARG A 416 -20.84 28.57 4.19
CA ARG A 416 -19.97 28.70 3.02
C ARG A 416 -19.45 30.12 2.82
N ASP A 417 -20.28 31.14 3.04
CA ASP A 417 -19.86 32.54 2.89
C ASP A 417 -18.89 32.95 3.99
N TYR A 418 -19.07 32.41 5.20
CA TYR A 418 -18.13 32.64 6.30
C TYR A 418 -16.82 31.89 6.07
N PHE A 419 -16.86 30.63 5.64
CA PHE A 419 -15.68 29.85 5.28
C PHE A 419 -14.79 30.63 4.30
N HIS A 420 -15.34 31.12 3.19
CA HIS A 420 -14.56 31.87 2.19
C HIS A 420 -13.95 33.18 2.72
N LYS A 421 -14.44 33.74 3.82
CA LYS A 421 -13.85 34.93 4.47
C LYS A 421 -12.66 34.59 5.35
N VAL A 422 -12.66 33.41 5.97
CA VAL A 422 -11.66 33.00 6.98
C VAL A 422 -10.71 31.91 6.50
N ALA A 423 -11.03 31.27 5.36
CA ALA A 423 -10.29 30.17 4.80
C ALA A 423 -8.82 30.53 4.59
N ARG A 424 -7.97 29.61 5.02
CA ARG A 424 -6.52 29.65 4.88
C ARG A 424 -6.13 28.84 3.65
N LYS A 425 -4.89 29.04 3.20
CA LYS A 425 -4.39 28.39 1.97
C LYS A 425 -4.49 26.86 2.03
N TRP A 426 -4.35 26.27 3.21
CA TRP A 426 -4.37 24.82 3.40
C TRP A 426 -5.77 24.24 3.60
N ASP A 427 -6.82 25.07 3.71
CA ASP A 427 -8.19 24.59 3.89
C ASP A 427 -8.83 24.06 2.60
N ASP A 428 -8.10 24.10 1.49
CA ASP A 428 -8.54 23.67 0.16
C ASP A 428 -10.00 24.01 -0.16
N ALA A 429 -10.23 25.30 -0.44
CA ALA A 429 -11.55 25.79 -0.77
C ALA A 429 -12.19 25.09 -1.98
N GLU A 430 -11.39 24.49 -2.89
CA GLU A 430 -11.93 23.75 -4.03
C GLU A 430 -12.61 22.45 -3.57
N THR A 431 -11.97 21.70 -2.68
CA THR A 431 -12.57 20.49 -2.08
C THR A 431 -13.82 20.84 -1.27
N PHE A 432 -13.75 21.89 -0.45
CA PHE A 432 -14.89 22.39 0.31
C PHE A 432 -16.08 22.71 -0.61
N ASP A 433 -15.84 23.53 -1.63
CA ASP A 433 -16.88 23.96 -2.57
C ASP A 433 -17.46 22.77 -3.33
N LYS A 434 -16.61 21.83 -3.77
CA LYS A 434 -17.04 20.61 -4.46
C LYS A 434 -18.00 19.78 -3.60
N PHE A 435 -17.72 19.65 -2.30
CA PHE A 435 -18.61 18.95 -1.38
C PHE A 435 -20.00 19.62 -1.32
N TYR A 436 -20.05 20.92 -1.03
CA TYR A 436 -21.33 21.63 -0.93
C TYR A 436 -22.09 21.71 -2.26
N ASP A 437 -21.40 21.86 -3.38
CA ASP A 437 -22.02 21.84 -4.72
C ASP A 437 -22.65 20.46 -5.02
N LEU A 438 -22.04 19.36 -4.56
CA LEU A 438 -22.59 18.01 -4.73
C LEU A 438 -23.80 17.74 -3.83
N MET A 439 -23.79 18.30 -2.62
CA MET A 439 -24.87 18.17 -1.63
C MET A 439 -26.01 19.17 -1.83
N GLU A 440 -25.81 20.20 -2.64
CA GLU A 440 -26.84 21.20 -2.92
C GLU A 440 -28.11 20.53 -3.47
N ASN A 441 -29.23 20.74 -2.77
CA ASN A 441 -30.54 20.15 -3.10
C ASN A 441 -30.58 18.60 -3.07
N GLU A 442 -29.63 17.93 -2.42
CA GLU A 442 -29.73 16.50 -2.18
C GLU A 442 -30.68 16.21 -1.01
N ASP A 443 -31.63 15.30 -1.18
CA ASP A 443 -32.61 14.94 -0.12
C ASP A 443 -32.06 13.93 0.89
N LYS A 444 -30.92 13.31 0.57
CA LYS A 444 -30.24 12.31 1.40
C LYS A 444 -29.30 12.87 2.44
N VAL A 445 -28.87 14.13 2.30
CA VAL A 445 -27.99 14.77 3.27
C VAL A 445 -28.80 15.24 4.46
N GLU A 446 -28.33 14.89 5.65
CA GLU A 446 -28.82 15.40 6.93
C GLU A 446 -27.67 16.07 7.65
N TYR A 447 -27.82 17.37 7.85
CA TYR A 447 -26.86 18.14 8.61
C TYR A 447 -27.11 17.98 10.10
N VAL A 448 -26.10 17.48 10.81
CA VAL A 448 -26.22 17.10 12.21
C VAL A 448 -26.12 18.29 13.14
N LYS A 449 -26.68 18.14 14.35
CA LYS A 449 -26.68 19.14 15.41
C LYS A 449 -26.04 18.58 16.67
N ARG A 450 -25.29 19.44 17.34
CA ARG A 450 -24.67 19.16 18.64
C ARG A 450 -25.74 18.77 19.67
N GLY A 451 -25.49 17.67 20.37
CA GLY A 451 -26.37 17.08 21.39
C GLY A 451 -27.44 16.13 20.86
N GLU A 452 -27.65 16.03 19.54
CA GLU A 452 -28.64 15.12 18.96
C GLU A 452 -28.07 13.71 18.69
N THR A 453 -28.97 12.73 18.64
CA THR A 453 -28.69 11.33 18.30
C THR A 453 -29.36 10.97 16.98
N TYR A 454 -28.62 10.27 16.14
CA TYR A 454 -29.04 9.84 14.80
C TYR A 454 -28.86 8.33 14.65
N LYS A 455 -29.41 7.78 13.56
CA LYS A 455 -29.29 6.35 13.21
C LYS A 455 -28.54 6.13 11.90
N ALA A 456 -27.46 5.37 11.96
CA ALA A 456 -26.75 4.86 10.80
C ALA A 456 -26.99 3.35 10.71
N GLY A 457 -27.82 2.91 9.76
CA GLY A 457 -28.35 1.53 9.79
C GLY A 457 -29.15 1.29 11.07
N ASP A 458 -28.80 0.25 11.82
CA ASP A 458 -29.39 -0.04 13.13
C ASP A 458 -28.62 0.58 14.31
N LEU A 459 -27.48 1.23 14.04
CA LEU A 459 -26.61 1.81 15.07
C LEU A 459 -27.04 3.24 15.41
N ASP A 460 -27.01 3.56 16.71
CA ASP A 460 -27.17 4.92 17.20
C ASP A 460 -25.81 5.62 17.27
N PHE A 461 -25.77 6.90 16.89
CA PHE A 461 -24.62 7.76 17.17
C PHE A 461 -25.04 9.13 17.68
N LYS A 462 -24.32 9.65 18.68
CA LYS A 462 -24.55 10.96 19.30
C LYS A 462 -23.48 11.95 18.87
N VAL A 463 -23.89 13.17 18.51
CA VAL A 463 -22.99 14.23 18.05
C VAL A 463 -22.67 15.19 19.19
N TYR A 464 -21.38 15.38 19.48
CA TYR A 464 -20.87 16.27 20.54
C TYR A 464 -20.32 17.59 20.00
N ASN A 465 -19.77 17.62 18.79
CA ASN A 465 -19.30 18.84 18.11
C ASN A 465 -19.83 18.92 16.67
N THR A 466 -20.07 20.13 16.18
CA THR A 466 -20.42 20.46 14.78
C THR A 466 -20.34 21.98 14.58
N PHE A 467 -20.57 22.49 13.38
CA PHE A 467 -20.69 23.93 13.11
C PHE A 467 -21.89 24.53 13.87
N THR A 468 -21.62 25.58 14.65
CA THR A 468 -22.62 26.28 15.49
C THR A 468 -22.27 27.75 15.65
N ASP A 469 -23.05 28.52 16.41
CA ASP A 469 -22.82 29.96 16.60
C ASP A 469 -21.40 30.27 17.16
N GLU A 470 -20.88 29.40 18.04
CA GLU A 470 -19.53 29.51 18.60
C GLU A 470 -18.43 29.35 17.54
N SER A 471 -18.71 28.66 16.42
CA SER A 471 -17.77 28.50 15.30
C SER A 471 -17.49 29.82 14.57
N TYR A 472 -18.31 30.86 14.74
CA TYR A 472 -18.01 32.18 14.17
C TYR A 472 -16.92 32.94 14.94
N ASP A 473 -16.57 32.51 16.17
CA ASP A 473 -15.59 33.18 17.03
C ASP A 473 -14.22 32.48 17.07
N ILE A 474 -13.98 31.51 16.17
CA ILE A 474 -12.74 30.73 16.10
C ILE A 474 -11.52 31.64 16.03
N LYS A 475 -10.58 31.44 16.96
CA LYS A 475 -9.39 32.30 17.09
C LYS A 475 -8.17 31.71 16.40
N THR A 476 -8.12 30.39 16.27
CA THR A 476 -6.95 29.64 15.77
C THR A 476 -7.37 28.54 14.81
N GLY A 477 -6.41 27.98 14.07
CA GLY A 477 -6.68 26.80 13.23
C GLY A 477 -7.59 27.01 12.01
N SER A 478 -8.24 25.92 11.59
CA SER A 478 -9.08 25.81 10.40
C SER A 478 -10.57 25.79 10.78
N LEU A 479 -11.42 26.52 10.05
CA LEU A 479 -12.87 26.50 10.32
C LEU A 479 -13.46 25.09 10.18
N PRO A 480 -13.18 24.32 9.10
CA PRO A 480 -13.57 22.91 9.01
C PRO A 480 -13.17 22.06 10.22
N ASN A 481 -11.94 22.19 10.73
CA ASN A 481 -11.45 21.36 11.84
C ASN A 481 -12.13 21.71 13.16
N ALA A 482 -12.21 23.00 13.47
CA ALA A 482 -12.95 23.50 14.62
C ALA A 482 -14.43 23.09 14.58
N SER A 483 -15.01 23.02 13.37
CA SER A 483 -16.41 22.67 13.17
C SER A 483 -16.63 21.18 12.91
N CYS A 484 -15.60 20.34 13.03
CA CYS A 484 -15.70 18.94 12.67
C CYS A 484 -16.70 18.19 13.56
N MET A 485 -17.34 17.19 12.97
CA MET A 485 -18.23 16.30 13.71
C MET A 485 -17.42 15.45 14.68
N VAL A 486 -17.58 15.72 15.97
CA VAL A 486 -17.20 14.77 17.02
C VAL A 486 -18.45 13.96 17.34
N PHE A 487 -18.36 12.65 17.23
CA PHE A 487 -19.51 11.79 17.51
C PHE A 487 -19.09 10.45 18.10
N GLU A 488 -19.98 9.88 18.90
CA GLU A 488 -19.82 8.55 19.48
C GLU A 488 -20.83 7.61 18.86
N LEU A 489 -20.33 6.48 18.37
CA LEU A 489 -21.10 5.38 17.82
C LEU A 489 -21.25 4.30 18.89
N PHE A 490 -22.48 3.86 19.12
CA PHE A 490 -22.80 2.88 20.16
C PHE A 490 -22.96 1.48 19.56
N GLY A 491 -22.16 0.55 20.06
CA GLY A 491 -22.45 -0.88 20.03
C GLY A 491 -23.47 -1.22 21.12
N LYS A 492 -23.53 -2.48 21.54
CA LYS A 492 -24.51 -2.91 22.55
C LYS A 492 -24.00 -2.62 23.96
N ASP A 493 -22.76 -2.98 24.24
CA ASP A 493 -22.10 -2.82 25.54
C ASP A 493 -20.88 -1.89 25.45
N GLN A 494 -20.38 -1.61 24.24
CA GLN A 494 -19.21 -0.76 24.01
C GLN A 494 -19.49 0.42 23.07
N SER A 495 -18.63 1.43 23.08
CA SER A 495 -18.70 2.57 22.16
C SER A 495 -17.36 2.96 21.54
N MET A 496 -17.43 3.60 20.37
CA MET A 496 -16.28 4.23 19.71
C MET A 496 -16.53 5.72 19.51
N LEU A 497 -15.63 6.55 20.03
CA LEU A 497 -15.65 8.01 19.86
C LEU A 497 -14.74 8.43 18.70
N PHE A 498 -15.32 9.12 17.72
CA PHE A 498 -14.61 9.73 16.60
C PHE A 498 -14.43 11.22 16.87
N LEU A 499 -13.16 11.66 16.90
CA LEU A 499 -12.81 13.06 17.15
C LEU A 499 -12.62 13.86 15.85
N GLY A 500 -12.50 13.21 14.69
CA GLY A 500 -12.19 13.88 13.43
C GLY A 500 -10.88 14.65 13.55
N ASP A 501 -10.88 15.91 13.13
CA ASP A 501 -9.74 16.82 13.25
C ASP A 501 -9.92 17.87 14.35
N LEU A 502 -10.62 17.51 15.43
CA LEU A 502 -10.94 18.39 16.54
C LEU A 502 -9.72 19.19 17.01
N GLU A 503 -9.89 20.50 17.14
CA GLU A 503 -8.88 21.42 17.65
C GLU A 503 -9.11 21.76 19.13
N GLN A 504 -8.06 22.23 19.81
CA GLN A 504 -8.07 22.43 21.26
C GLN A 504 -9.19 23.34 21.77
N GLU A 505 -9.48 24.46 21.09
CA GLU A 505 -10.54 25.39 21.52
C GLU A 505 -11.92 24.70 21.53
N ASN A 506 -12.14 23.73 20.65
CA ASN A 506 -13.37 22.96 20.56
C ASN A 506 -13.37 21.74 21.48
N ALA A 507 -12.20 21.14 21.73
CA ALA A 507 -12.01 20.14 22.78
C ALA A 507 -12.42 20.72 24.15
N ASP A 508 -11.89 21.89 24.52
CA ASP A 508 -12.23 22.59 25.77
C ASP A 508 -13.75 22.83 25.89
N LEU A 509 -14.40 23.21 24.78
CA LEU A 509 -15.85 23.44 24.74
C LEU A 509 -16.66 22.15 24.93
N ILE A 510 -16.31 21.06 24.25
CA ILE A 510 -17.04 19.80 24.43
C ILE A 510 -16.79 19.17 25.80
N GLU A 511 -15.62 19.38 26.39
CA GLU A 511 -15.34 18.96 27.77
C GLU A 511 -16.21 19.73 28.77
N GLU A 512 -16.35 21.06 28.60
CA GLU A 512 -17.24 21.87 29.44
C GLU A 512 -18.71 21.43 29.34
N LEU A 513 -19.17 21.08 28.14
CA LEU A 513 -20.57 20.76 27.87
C LEU A 513 -20.92 19.29 28.17
N TYR A 514 -20.01 18.36 27.89
CA TYR A 514 -20.28 16.93 27.82
C TYR A 514 -19.22 16.07 28.52
N GLY A 515 -18.32 16.63 29.33
CA GLY A 515 -17.19 15.87 29.90
C GLY A 515 -17.59 14.58 30.65
N ASP A 516 -18.73 14.56 31.32
CA ASP A 516 -19.27 13.37 32.00
C ASP A 516 -19.77 12.28 31.04
N GLU A 517 -20.01 12.61 29.78
CA GLU A 517 -20.54 11.72 28.73
C GLU A 517 -19.46 11.21 27.76
N LEU A 518 -18.27 11.82 27.71
CA LEU A 518 -17.23 11.51 26.71
C LEU A 518 -16.48 10.18 26.93
N LYS A 519 -17.01 9.26 27.74
CA LYS A 519 -16.39 7.96 28.01
C LYS A 519 -16.63 6.98 26.86
N ALA A 520 -15.56 6.37 26.33
CA ALA A 520 -15.68 5.38 25.26
C ALA A 520 -14.63 4.26 25.40
N ASP A 521 -14.92 3.07 24.87
CA ASP A 521 -13.99 1.93 24.89
C ASP A 521 -12.84 2.10 23.87
N VAL A 522 -13.16 2.78 22.77
CA VAL A 522 -12.30 2.98 21.61
C VAL A 522 -12.37 4.44 21.20
N VAL A 523 -11.24 5.02 20.80
CA VAL A 523 -11.18 6.40 20.32
C VAL A 523 -10.39 6.49 19.02
N GLN A 524 -10.83 7.33 18.09
CA GLN A 524 -9.99 7.80 16.99
C GLN A 524 -9.27 9.08 17.43
N ALA A 525 -7.94 9.09 17.34
CA ALA A 525 -7.11 10.22 17.76
C ALA A 525 -7.32 11.41 16.84
N ALA A 526 -7.65 12.57 17.41
CA ALA A 526 -7.96 13.75 16.64
C ALA A 526 -6.81 14.18 15.72
N HIS A 527 -7.15 14.68 14.54
CA HIS A 527 -6.22 15.34 13.62
C HIS A 527 -5.00 14.48 13.32
N HIS A 528 -5.23 13.19 13.07
CA HIS A 528 -4.19 12.19 12.80
C HIS A 528 -3.19 12.05 13.96
N GLY A 529 -3.66 12.24 15.19
CA GLY A 529 -2.84 12.30 16.41
C GLY A 529 -2.12 13.64 16.60
N GLN A 530 -2.70 14.76 16.16
CA GLN A 530 -2.05 16.06 16.27
C GLN A 530 -2.89 17.06 17.06
N ASN A 531 -2.22 18.14 17.48
CA ASN A 531 -2.82 19.43 17.82
C ASN A 531 -3.81 19.47 19.00
N LEU A 532 -3.90 18.39 19.79
CA LEU A 532 -4.60 18.35 21.08
C LEU A 532 -3.66 18.11 22.26
N TYR A 533 -4.02 18.63 23.43
CA TYR A 533 -3.50 18.17 24.71
C TYR A 533 -4.01 16.77 25.03
N THR A 534 -3.29 16.06 25.91
CA THR A 534 -3.58 14.64 26.17
C THR A 534 -4.64 14.40 27.24
N ASP A 535 -5.04 15.45 27.96
CA ASP A 535 -6.05 15.44 29.02
C ASP A 535 -7.43 15.00 28.54
N ILE A 536 -7.83 15.38 27.31
CA ILE A 536 -9.07 14.86 26.73
C ILE A 536 -9.06 13.33 26.61
N TYR A 537 -7.91 12.72 26.30
CA TYR A 537 -7.80 11.27 26.20
C TYR A 537 -7.83 10.59 27.57
N ASP A 538 -7.31 11.25 28.62
CA ASP A 538 -7.49 10.80 30.02
C ASP A 538 -8.97 10.86 30.43
N LEU A 539 -9.69 11.89 29.98
CA LEU A 539 -11.13 12.02 30.21
C LEU A 539 -11.91 10.91 29.49
N ILE A 540 -11.59 10.64 28.22
CA ILE A 540 -12.24 9.61 27.41
C ILE A 540 -11.98 8.20 27.99
N ASP A 541 -10.77 7.96 28.52
CA ASP A 541 -10.39 6.71 29.21
C ASP A 541 -10.57 5.45 28.34
N ALA A 542 -10.26 5.58 27.06
CA ALA A 542 -10.36 4.48 26.09
C ALA A 542 -9.25 3.44 26.29
N SER A 543 -9.61 2.18 26.03
CA SER A 543 -8.67 1.05 26.07
C SER A 543 -7.81 0.93 24.81
N THR A 544 -8.31 1.48 23.69
CA THR A 544 -7.71 1.39 22.36
C THR A 544 -7.85 2.71 21.62
N VAL A 545 -6.80 3.13 20.92
CA VAL A 545 -6.80 4.30 20.04
C VAL A 545 -6.37 3.93 18.63
N PHE A 546 -7.09 4.47 17.66
CA PHE A 546 -6.70 4.47 16.27
C PHE A 546 -6.07 5.82 15.92
N VAL A 547 -4.87 5.78 15.36
CA VAL A 547 -4.14 6.96 14.88
C VAL A 547 -4.04 6.87 13.36
N ASP A 548 -4.84 7.68 12.68
CA ASP A 548 -5.00 7.72 11.22
C ASP A 548 -3.85 8.45 10.49
N ALA A 549 -2.62 8.23 10.95
CA ALA A 549 -1.43 8.91 10.44
C ALA A 549 -0.62 8.00 9.52
N PRO A 550 -0.21 8.42 8.31
CA PRO A 550 0.81 7.75 7.50
C PRO A 550 2.19 7.79 8.18
N GLU A 551 3.10 6.97 7.67
CA GLU A 551 4.43 6.73 8.24
C GLU A 551 5.19 8.03 8.56
N TYR A 552 5.23 8.97 7.60
CA TYR A 552 6.02 10.20 7.74
C TYR A 552 5.53 11.11 8.88
N LEU A 553 4.25 11.03 9.28
CA LEU A 553 3.70 11.81 10.39
C LEU A 553 4.03 11.20 11.75
N ARG A 554 4.33 9.90 11.81
CA ARG A 554 4.56 9.18 13.07
C ARG A 554 5.99 9.29 13.59
N TYR A 555 6.93 9.83 12.81
CA TYR A 555 8.33 9.98 13.23
C TYR A 555 8.66 11.38 13.74
N GLU A 556 9.68 11.46 14.59
CA GLU A 556 10.20 12.71 15.12
C GLU A 556 10.90 13.53 14.01
N ILE A 557 10.15 14.40 13.33
CA ILE A 557 10.70 15.37 12.39
C ILE A 557 10.66 16.75 13.06
N SER A 558 11.82 17.21 13.51
CA SER A 558 12.13 18.54 14.09
C SER A 558 10.95 19.52 14.26
N GLY A 559 10.07 19.25 15.23
CA GLY A 559 9.12 20.22 15.79
C GLY A 559 7.93 20.67 14.94
N THR A 560 7.57 19.97 13.86
CA THR A 560 6.42 20.36 13.02
C THR A 560 5.14 19.55 13.27
N HIS A 561 5.24 18.35 13.87
CA HIS A 561 4.11 17.44 14.07
C HIS A 561 4.12 16.87 15.49
N THR A 562 2.94 16.68 16.09
CA THR A 562 2.77 16.19 17.47
C THR A 562 2.39 14.70 17.56
N ALA A 563 2.12 14.04 16.43
CA ALA A 563 1.73 12.63 16.37
C ALA A 563 2.76 11.67 16.98
N TYR A 564 4.05 11.93 16.82
CA TYR A 564 5.08 11.13 17.50
C TYR A 564 4.92 11.14 19.03
N GLU A 565 4.69 12.33 19.62
CA GLU A 565 4.54 12.47 21.08
C GLU A 565 3.20 11.91 21.57
N HIS A 566 2.12 12.09 20.81
CA HIS A 566 0.82 11.45 21.09
C HIS A 566 0.93 9.93 21.07
N ILE A 567 1.56 9.34 20.04
CA ILE A 567 1.76 7.89 19.97
C ILE A 567 2.56 7.37 21.17
N LYS A 568 3.59 8.11 21.60
CA LYS A 568 4.37 7.76 22.79
C LYS A 568 3.54 7.83 24.07
N TYR A 569 2.66 8.82 24.19
CA TYR A 569 1.70 8.92 25.27
C TYR A 569 0.71 7.74 25.23
N PHE A 570 0.10 7.46 24.09
CA PHE A 570 -0.88 6.38 23.94
C PHE A 570 -0.29 5.02 24.26
N LYS A 571 0.93 4.70 23.81
CA LYS A 571 1.62 3.44 24.13
C LYS A 571 1.80 3.19 25.64
N GLN A 572 1.69 4.22 26.49
CA GLN A 572 1.76 4.08 27.94
C GLN A 572 0.39 3.86 28.60
N HIS A 573 -0.71 4.17 27.92
CA HIS A 573 -2.06 4.22 28.51
C HIS A 573 -3.06 3.27 27.83
N MET A 574 -2.88 2.96 26.55
CA MET A 574 -3.87 2.25 25.72
C MET A 574 -3.21 1.51 24.56
N LYS A 575 -3.96 0.60 23.92
CA LYS A 575 -3.50 -0.11 22.71
C LYS A 575 -3.53 0.85 21.51
N VAL A 576 -2.44 0.92 20.76
CA VAL A 576 -2.33 1.83 19.60
C VAL A 576 -2.46 1.04 18.30
N LYS A 577 -3.34 1.50 17.42
CA LYS A 577 -3.50 1.03 16.03
C LYS A 577 -3.12 2.17 15.08
N THR A 578 -2.27 1.88 14.10
CA THR A 578 -1.77 2.86 13.12
C THR A 578 -1.83 2.28 11.70
N TYR A 579 -1.61 3.11 10.68
CA TYR A 579 -1.54 2.64 9.30
C TYR A 579 -0.41 1.64 9.00
N GLU A 580 0.59 1.54 9.87
CA GLU A 580 1.65 0.51 9.78
C GLU A 580 1.08 -0.91 9.71
N THR A 581 -0.02 -1.15 10.44
CA THR A 581 -0.69 -2.44 10.56
C THR A 581 -2.06 -2.46 9.88
N ALA A 582 -2.37 -1.42 9.10
CA ALA A 582 -3.67 -1.30 8.45
C ALA A 582 -3.85 -2.29 7.28
N PRO A 583 -5.10 -2.77 7.03
CA PRO A 583 -6.32 -2.41 7.75
C PRO A 583 -6.36 -3.02 9.16
N ASN A 584 -6.67 -2.17 10.14
CA ASN A 584 -6.92 -2.61 11.51
C ASN A 584 -8.42 -2.80 11.69
N SER A 585 -8.84 -3.77 12.51
CA SER A 585 -10.24 -3.92 12.88
C SER A 585 -10.42 -4.09 14.37
N ILE A 586 -11.64 -3.77 14.81
CA ILE A 586 -12.12 -4.05 16.15
C ILE A 586 -13.57 -4.51 16.06
N VAL A 587 -13.93 -5.42 16.95
CA VAL A 587 -15.31 -5.85 17.18
C VAL A 587 -15.83 -5.12 18.40
N LEU A 588 -16.74 -4.18 18.20
CA LEU A 588 -17.44 -3.46 19.26
C LEU A 588 -18.61 -4.33 19.73
N ARG A 589 -18.60 -4.70 21.00
CA ARG A 589 -19.54 -5.68 21.59
C ARG A 589 -20.84 -5.07 22.09
#